data_AF-A0A179IIT7-F1
#
_entry.id   AF-A0A179IIT7-F1
#
_cell.length_a   1.000
_cell.length_b   1.000
_cell.length_c   1.000
_cell.angle_alpha   90.00
_cell.angle_beta   90.00
_cell.angle_gamma   90.00
#
_symmetry.space_group_name_H-M   'P 1'
#
loop_
_entity.id
_entity.type
_entity.pdbx_description
1 polymer ?
#
loop_
_entity_poly.entity_id
_entity_poly.type
_entity_poly.pdbx_seq_one_letter_code
_entity_poly.pdbx_strand_id
1 'polypeptide(L)'
;MSPPCPSFNASELPTRIQQVADGRRRKLEEGARRIELSACELFKMNQWECELKDESMQHSPISCWPVTRFFRLCKDKNVTFSVETTAWEGKTSVASRPPSSTHNQSTTFQWTNNWSES
;
A
#
# COMPACT_ATOMS: atom_id res chain seq x y z
N MET A 1 11.89 -8.88 -14.23
CA MET A 1 12.37 -7.96 -13.18
C MET A 1 11.22 -7.05 -12.76
N SER A 2 11.00 -6.86 -11.45
CA SER A 2 9.97 -5.93 -10.96
C SER A 2 10.36 -4.47 -11.25
N PRO A 3 9.43 -3.61 -11.69
CA PRO A 3 9.75 -2.22 -11.96
C PRO A 3 10.11 -1.48 -10.66
N PRO A 4 10.95 -0.42 -10.71
CA PRO A 4 11.22 0.42 -9.56
C PRO A 4 9.93 1.01 -8.99
N CYS A 5 9.66 0.80 -7.71
CA CYS A 5 8.53 1.38 -6.99
C CYS A 5 9.05 2.52 -6.09
N PRO A 6 9.00 3.79 -6.52
CA PRO A 6 9.43 4.91 -5.70
C PRO A 6 8.47 5.09 -4.51
N SER A 7 9.02 5.22 -3.30
CA SER A 7 8.24 5.61 -2.12
C SER A 7 7.89 7.11 -2.17
N PHE A 8 6.77 7.47 -1.56
CA PHE A 8 6.31 8.85 -1.44
C PHE A 8 5.36 8.98 -0.25
N ASN A 9 5.13 10.21 0.23
CA ASN A 9 4.22 10.43 1.35
C ASN A 9 2.76 10.17 0.94
N ALA A 10 1.95 9.57 1.81
CA ALA A 10 0.52 9.37 1.56
C ALA A 10 -0.23 10.66 1.19
N SER A 11 0.21 11.83 1.67
CA SER A 11 -0.35 13.13 1.31
C SER A 11 -0.17 13.49 -0.16
N GLU A 12 0.83 12.93 -0.85
CA GLU A 12 1.07 13.15 -2.28
C GLU A 12 0.16 12.28 -3.18
N LEU A 13 -0.56 11.31 -2.61
CA LEU A 13 -1.36 10.34 -3.37
C LEU A 13 -2.35 11.01 -4.36
N PRO A 14 -3.10 12.07 -3.99
CA PRO A 14 -4.02 12.73 -4.92
C PRO A 14 -3.33 13.32 -6.17
N THR A 15 -2.04 13.66 -6.06
CA THR A 15 -1.23 14.18 -7.17
C THR A 15 -0.64 13.03 -7.98
N ARG A 16 -0.12 11.98 -7.34
CA ARG A 16 0.50 10.82 -8.00
C ARG A 16 -0.47 10.05 -8.89
N ILE A 17 -1.72 9.89 -8.45
CA ILE A 17 -2.73 9.16 -9.25
C ILE A 17 -3.05 9.85 -10.58
N GLN A 18 -2.72 11.13 -10.74
CA GLN A 18 -2.94 11.85 -12.00
C GLN A 18 -1.96 11.42 -13.10
N GLN A 19 -0.94 10.65 -12.75
CA GLN A 19 0.11 10.19 -13.66
C GLN A 19 0.04 8.66 -13.84
N VAL A 20 0.45 8.20 -15.03
CA VAL A 20 0.76 6.79 -15.29
C VAL A 20 2.19 6.47 -14.84
N ALA A 21 2.57 5.19 -14.86
CA ALA A 21 3.88 4.74 -14.38
C ALA A 21 5.09 5.36 -15.11
N ASP A 22 4.90 5.85 -16.34
CA ASP A 22 5.93 6.55 -17.11
C ASP A 22 6.05 8.06 -16.76
N GLY A 23 5.26 8.54 -15.79
CA GLY A 23 5.22 9.94 -15.34
C GLY A 23 4.34 10.86 -16.18
N ARG A 24 3.77 10.40 -17.31
CA ARG A 24 2.84 11.18 -18.11
C ARG A 24 1.50 11.34 -17.41
N ARG A 25 0.81 12.45 -17.67
CA ARG A 25 -0.55 12.68 -17.13
C ARG A 25 -1.54 11.69 -17.76
N ARG A 26 -2.42 11.13 -16.94
CA ARG A 26 -3.54 10.30 -17.38
C ARG A 26 -4.49 11.09 -18.25
N LYS A 27 -5.01 10.44 -19.29
CA LYS A 27 -6.06 10.99 -20.15
C LYS A 27 -7.40 10.79 -19.45
N LEU A 28 -8.17 11.86 -19.32
CA LEU A 28 -9.47 11.82 -18.64
C LEU A 28 -10.61 11.81 -19.66
N GLU A 29 -11.79 11.42 -19.17
CA GLU A 29 -13.02 11.55 -19.94
C GLU A 29 -13.34 13.01 -20.24
N GLU A 30 -14.14 13.22 -21.28
CA GLU A 30 -14.51 14.56 -21.73
C GLU A 30 -15.23 15.34 -20.62
N GLY A 31 -14.73 16.54 -20.29
CA GLY A 31 -15.24 17.37 -19.20
C GLY A 31 -14.58 17.15 -17.83
N ALA A 32 -13.84 16.06 -17.62
CA ALA A 32 -13.12 15.83 -16.37
C ALA A 32 -11.75 16.53 -16.37
N ARG A 33 -11.47 17.34 -15.33
CA ARG A 33 -10.19 18.07 -15.19
C ARG A 33 -9.11 17.29 -14.45
N ARG A 34 -9.51 16.45 -13.48
CA ARG A 34 -8.64 15.63 -12.64
C ARG A 34 -9.40 14.43 -12.11
N ILE A 35 -8.69 13.38 -11.75
CA ILE A 35 -9.24 12.26 -10.98
C ILE A 35 -9.41 12.74 -9.53
N GLU A 36 -10.61 12.71 -9.01
CA GLU A 36 -10.87 13.00 -7.60
C GLU A 36 -10.86 11.68 -6.82
N LEU A 37 -9.86 11.51 -5.95
CA LEU A 37 -9.66 10.27 -5.22
C LEU A 37 -10.86 9.92 -4.33
N SER A 38 -11.46 10.91 -3.67
CA SER A 38 -12.67 10.76 -2.85
C SER A 38 -13.89 10.23 -3.62
N ALA A 39 -13.97 10.53 -4.91
CA ALA A 39 -15.07 10.11 -5.78
C ALA A 39 -14.91 8.67 -6.32
N CYS A 40 -13.72 8.08 -6.21
CA CYS A 40 -13.49 6.68 -6.57
C CYS A 40 -14.12 5.74 -5.54
N GLU A 41 -14.62 4.58 -6.00
CA GLU A 41 -15.23 3.57 -5.13
C GLU A 41 -14.22 3.01 -4.12
N LEU A 42 -14.60 2.96 -2.84
CA LEU A 42 -13.75 2.51 -1.75
C LEU A 42 -14.01 1.04 -1.40
N PHE A 43 -12.97 0.23 -1.52
CA PHE A 43 -12.94 -1.17 -1.14
C PHE A 43 -12.07 -1.38 0.10
N LYS A 44 -12.41 -2.44 0.85
CA LYS A 44 -11.61 -2.94 1.98
C LYS A 44 -11.23 -4.39 1.72
N MET A 45 -10.00 -4.75 2.09
CA MET A 45 -9.51 -6.13 2.04
C MET A 45 -8.80 -6.44 3.34
N ASN A 46 -9.14 -7.57 3.96
CA ASN A 46 -8.40 -8.09 5.10
C ASN A 46 -7.28 -8.98 4.60
N GLN A 47 -6.05 -8.66 4.99
CA GLN A 47 -4.86 -9.45 4.76
C GLN A 47 -4.33 -9.98 6.09
N TRP A 48 -3.31 -10.82 6.05
CA TRP A 48 -2.57 -11.27 7.22
C TRP A 48 -1.13 -10.78 7.10
N GLU A 49 -0.63 -10.18 8.16
CA GLU A 49 0.78 -9.84 8.32
C GLU A 49 1.38 -10.82 9.33
N CYS A 50 2.54 -11.38 8.99
CA CYS A 50 3.20 -12.41 9.77
C CYS A 50 4.65 -12.00 10.02
N GLU A 51 5.09 -12.10 11.27
CA GLU A 51 6.48 -11.88 11.67
C GLU A 51 7.03 -13.15 12.36
N LEU A 52 8.30 -13.46 12.07
CA LEU A 52 9.07 -14.42 12.86
C LEU A 52 9.45 -13.75 14.18
N LYS A 53 9.25 -14.44 15.32
CA LYS A 53 9.61 -13.87 16.62
C LYS A 53 11.12 -13.68 16.80
N ASP A 54 11.90 -14.60 16.23
CA ASP A 54 13.36 -14.61 16.32
C ASP A 54 13.95 -15.28 15.07
N GLU A 55 14.61 -14.52 14.21
CA GLU A 55 15.19 -15.03 12.96
C GLU A 55 16.39 -15.96 13.19
N SER A 56 16.99 -15.97 14.39
CA SER A 56 18.16 -16.79 14.71
C SER A 56 17.81 -18.23 15.09
N MET A 57 16.54 -18.51 15.41
CA MET A 57 16.07 -19.86 15.76
C MET A 57 15.57 -20.62 14.53
N GLN A 58 16.08 -21.84 14.33
CA GLN A 58 15.75 -22.71 13.19
C GLN A 58 14.25 -23.09 13.11
N HIS A 59 13.54 -23.08 14.24
CA HIS A 59 12.09 -23.35 14.34
C HIS A 59 11.37 -22.22 15.08
N SER A 60 11.71 -20.98 14.74
CA SER A 60 11.08 -19.81 15.34
C SER A 60 9.57 -19.78 15.10
N PRO A 61 8.76 -19.50 16.14
CA PRO A 61 7.31 -19.40 15.97
C PRO A 61 6.94 -18.17 15.13
N ILE A 62 6.04 -18.36 14.18
CA ILE A 62 5.46 -17.30 13.35
C ILE A 62 4.22 -16.75 14.06
N SER A 63 4.14 -15.43 14.20
CA SER A 63 2.93 -14.75 14.71
C SER A 63 2.28 -13.98 13.59
N CYS A 64 1.00 -14.25 13.31
CA CYS A 64 0.23 -13.56 12.30
C CYS A 64 -0.96 -12.80 12.90
N TRP A 65 -1.27 -11.63 12.37
CA TRP A 65 -2.47 -10.86 12.73
C TRP A 65 -3.16 -10.30 11.47
N PRO A 66 -4.47 -10.06 11.54
CA PRO A 66 -5.18 -9.45 10.44
C PRO A 66 -4.79 -7.97 10.28
N VAL A 67 -4.65 -7.54 9.03
CA VAL A 67 -4.42 -6.15 8.63
C VAL A 67 -5.46 -5.76 7.59
N THR A 68 -6.24 -4.72 7.88
CA THR A 68 -7.19 -4.17 6.92
C THR A 68 -6.48 -3.17 6.01
N ARG A 69 -6.53 -3.44 4.70
CA ARG A 69 -6.06 -2.57 3.62
C ARG A 69 -7.24 -1.92 2.93
N PHE A 70 -7.07 -0.68 2.50
CA PHE A 70 -8.09 0.07 1.75
C PHE A 70 -7.60 0.34 0.34
N PHE A 71 -8.51 0.21 -0.62
CA PHE A 71 -8.23 0.43 -2.04
C PHE A 71 -9.31 1.29 -2.65
N ARG A 72 -8.93 2.17 -3.55
CA ARG A 72 -9.87 2.92 -4.38
C ARG A 72 -9.78 2.46 -5.82
N LEU A 73 -10.92 2.16 -6.41
CA LEU A 73 -11.03 1.81 -7.82
C LEU A 73 -11.37 3.08 -8.60
N CYS A 74 -10.36 3.62 -9.28
CA CYS A 74 -10.46 4.84 -10.07
C CYS A 74 -10.53 4.51 -11.55
N LYS A 75 -11.04 5.46 -12.34
CA LYS A 75 -11.15 5.32 -13.79
C LYS A 75 -10.51 6.52 -14.48
N ASP A 76 -9.70 6.24 -15.48
CA ASP A 76 -9.30 7.21 -16.50
C ASP A 76 -10.01 6.91 -17.83
N LYS A 77 -9.71 7.64 -18.91
CA LYS A 77 -10.39 7.46 -20.20
C LYS A 77 -10.27 6.04 -20.76
N ASN A 78 -9.13 5.39 -20.51
CA ASN A 78 -8.78 4.16 -21.19
C ASN A 78 -8.99 2.93 -20.28
N VAL A 79 -8.81 3.10 -18.97
CA VAL A 79 -8.70 1.97 -18.05
C VAL A 79 -9.19 2.30 -16.64
N THR A 80 -9.72 1.28 -15.97
CA THR A 80 -9.97 1.28 -14.53
C THR A 80 -8.73 0.75 -13.80
N PHE A 81 -8.29 1.44 -12.76
CA PHE A 81 -7.09 1.08 -12.00
C PHE A 81 -7.35 1.16 -10.49
N SER A 82 -6.66 0.31 -9.74
CA SER A 82 -6.71 0.29 -8.28
C SER A 82 -5.59 1.15 -7.67
N VAL A 83 -5.90 1.79 -6.54
CA VAL A 83 -4.97 2.60 -5.76
C VAL A 83 -5.04 2.14 -4.31
N GLU A 84 -3.94 1.65 -3.74
CA GLU A 84 -3.89 1.42 -2.30
C GLU A 84 -3.94 2.78 -1.57
N THR A 85 -4.89 2.91 -0.65
CA THR A 85 -5.22 4.14 0.07
C THR A 85 -5.19 3.95 1.58
N THR A 86 -4.70 2.83 2.08
CA THR A 86 -4.64 2.49 3.52
C THR A 86 -4.11 3.65 4.36
N ALA A 87 -2.95 4.20 4.00
CA ALA A 87 -2.34 5.32 4.71
C ALA A 87 -3.04 6.68 4.47
N TRP A 88 -3.77 6.83 3.35
CA TRP A 88 -4.48 8.06 2.99
C TRP A 88 -5.83 8.19 3.71
N GLU A 89 -6.52 7.07 3.93
CA GLU A 89 -7.82 7.04 4.62
C GLU A 89 -7.73 7.46 6.10
N GLY A 90 -6.53 7.64 6.65
CA GLY A 90 -6.31 8.11 8.04
C GLY A 90 -6.81 7.14 9.11
N LYS A 91 -7.35 5.99 8.70
CA LYS A 91 -7.62 4.85 9.56
C LYS A 91 -6.25 4.26 9.82
N THR A 92 -5.67 4.55 10.99
CA THR A 92 -4.66 3.65 11.56
C THR A 92 -5.20 2.26 11.29
N SER A 93 -4.46 1.46 10.52
CA SER A 93 -4.78 0.05 10.44
C SER A 93 -4.94 -0.35 11.89
N VAL A 94 -6.15 -0.73 12.28
CA VAL A 94 -6.35 -1.42 13.55
C VAL A 94 -5.78 -2.80 13.28
N ALA A 95 -4.48 -2.83 13.02
CA ALA A 95 -3.68 -3.99 13.21
C ALA A 95 -3.95 -4.27 14.68
N SER A 96 -4.66 -5.35 14.94
CA SER A 96 -4.62 -6.02 16.23
C SER A 96 -3.23 -6.62 16.44
N ARG A 97 -2.17 -5.89 16.05
CA ARG A 97 -0.79 -6.18 16.37
C ARG A 97 -0.71 -6.00 17.88
N PRO A 98 -0.44 -7.07 18.63
CA PRO A 98 -0.22 -6.92 20.06
C PRO A 98 0.92 -5.90 20.25
N PRO A 99 0.85 -5.03 21.28
CA PRO A 99 1.90 -4.07 21.54
C PRO A 99 3.23 -4.82 21.65
N SER A 100 4.11 -4.59 20.68
CA SER A 100 5.46 -5.15 20.69
C SER A 100 6.20 -4.55 21.88
N SER A 101 6.70 -5.41 22.77
CA SER A 101 7.66 -5.00 23.80
C SER A 101 8.80 -4.22 23.15
N THR A 102 9.07 -3.05 23.70
CA THR A 102 10.00 -2.02 23.24
C THR A 102 11.29 -2.61 22.65
N HIS A 103 11.49 -2.44 21.35
CA HIS A 103 12.83 -2.40 20.78
C HIS A 103 12.91 -1.16 19.90
N ASN A 104 13.72 -0.18 20.34
CA ASN A 104 14.00 1.04 19.60
C ASN A 104 14.66 0.69 18.28
N GLN A 105 13.89 0.55 17.21
CA GLN A 105 14.40 0.69 15.85
C GLN A 105 13.39 1.50 15.05
N SER A 106 13.81 2.71 14.71
CA SER A 106 13.19 3.54 13.67
C SER A 106 13.48 2.87 12.32
N THR A 107 12.81 1.77 12.03
CA THR A 107 12.94 1.09 10.75
C THR A 107 11.80 1.54 9.85
N THR A 108 12.13 2.43 8.91
CA THR A 108 11.30 2.71 7.74
C THR A 108 10.89 1.38 7.11
N PHE A 109 9.59 1.08 7.08
CA PHE A 109 9.06 -0.13 6.45
C PHE A 109 9.28 -0.06 4.92
N GLN A 110 10.42 -0.52 4.46
CA GLN A 110 10.65 -0.85 3.05
C GLN A 110 10.25 -2.30 2.81
N TRP A 111 9.24 -2.51 1.98
CA TRP A 111 8.90 -3.82 1.45
C TRP A 111 10.06 -4.31 0.56
N THR A 112 10.85 -5.25 1.04
CA THR A 112 11.83 -5.95 0.19
C THR A 112 11.13 -7.17 -0.42
N ASN A 113 10.94 -7.14 -1.73
CA ASN A 113 10.58 -8.33 -2.50
C ASN A 113 11.84 -9.17 -2.70
N ASN A 114 12.30 -9.87 -1.66
CA ASN A 114 13.35 -10.86 -1.82
C ASN A 114 12.72 -12.24 -2.02
N TRP A 115 12.20 -12.46 -3.22
CA TRP A 115 11.83 -13.80 -3.67
C TRP A 115 13.11 -14.45 -4.17
N SER A 116 13.65 -15.37 -3.37
CA SER A 116 14.86 -16.12 -3.68
C SER A 116 14.74 -16.78 -5.04
N GLU A 117 15.69 -16.49 -5.92
CA GLU A 117 15.96 -17.26 -7.14
C GLU A 117 16.27 -18.72 -6.74
N SER A 118 15.62 -19.67 -7.42
CA SER A 118 15.98 -21.10 -7.44
C SER A 118 16.26 -21.50 -8.88
#